data_AF-A0A251U0L4-F1
#
_entry.id   AF-A0A251U0L4-F1
#
_cell.length_a   1.000
_cell.length_b   1.000
_cell.length_c   1.000
_cell.angle_alpha   90.00
_cell.angle_beta   90.00
_cell.angle_gamma   90.00
#
_symmetry.space_group_name_H-M   'P 1'
#
loop_
_entity.id
_entity.type
_entity.pdbx_description
1 polymer ?
#
loop_
_entity_poly.entity_id
_entity_poly.type
_entity_poly.pdbx_seq_one_letter_code
_entity_poly.pdbx_strand_id
1 'polypeptide(L)'
;MLAEKTAMFSPKILLQNHVPVYKLVQLPGEFVGTFPRAYHAVFSHGFNCGEAVNFAARDWFPFGGSANERYAFLQKKPIIPYEEILCKEAMLLSSKNPKKDYTCDPDADFNRFVKGPFASLIHKYDDAISYLKSLDRSLSILSNSKESVSCSICKRDCYVAHVNCNCRVDPICVFHGIPTRNYFLLTRLLWKC
;
A
#
# COMPACT_ATOMS: atom_id res chain seq x y z
N MET A 1 -16.64 2.83 -7.68
CA MET A 1 -17.87 3.65 -7.61
C MET A 1 -18.01 4.59 -6.40
N LEU A 2 -17.84 4.19 -5.12
CA LEU A 2 -17.91 5.16 -4.00
C LEU A 2 -16.68 6.09 -3.90
N ALA A 3 -15.47 5.57 -4.10
CA ALA A 3 -14.23 6.36 -3.99
C ALA A 3 -13.92 7.25 -5.22
N GLU A 4 -14.80 7.29 -6.23
CA GLU A 4 -14.65 8.17 -7.41
C GLU A 4 -15.51 9.44 -7.30
N LYS A 5 -16.44 9.49 -6.35
CA LYS A 5 -17.39 10.59 -6.23
C LYS A 5 -17.09 11.38 -4.95
N THR A 6 -16.70 12.64 -5.12
CA THR A 6 -16.59 13.58 -4.02
C THR A 6 -17.98 13.99 -3.57
N ALA A 7 -18.28 13.81 -2.28
CA ALA A 7 -19.56 14.20 -1.68
C ALA A 7 -19.30 14.93 -0.36
N MET A 8 -20.00 16.05 -0.14
CA MET A 8 -20.01 16.76 1.13
C MET A 8 -21.21 16.31 1.95
N PHE A 9 -20.94 15.82 3.16
CA PHE A 9 -21.98 15.48 4.13
C PHE A 9 -21.98 16.52 5.25
N SER A 10 -23.17 16.90 5.72
CA SER A 10 -23.27 17.69 6.94
C SER A 10 -22.60 16.92 8.09
N PRO A 11 -21.71 17.53 8.89
CA PRO A 11 -21.13 16.89 10.06
C PRO A 11 -22.17 16.28 11.01
N LYS A 12 -23.38 16.86 11.04
CA LYS A 12 -24.51 16.36 11.83
C LYS A 12 -24.88 14.92 11.46
N ILE A 13 -24.87 14.59 10.18
CA ILE A 13 -25.20 13.24 9.68
C ILE A 13 -24.17 12.23 10.18
N LEU A 14 -22.88 12.59 10.15
CA LEU A 14 -21.79 11.74 10.62
C LEU A 14 -21.88 11.49 12.13
N LEU A 15 -22.09 12.55 12.91
CA LEU A 15 -22.25 12.47 14.37
C LEU A 15 -23.45 11.61 14.78
N GLN A 16 -24.59 11.74 14.08
CA GLN A 16 -25.78 10.90 14.31
C GLN A 16 -25.52 9.41 14.05
N ASN A 17 -24.53 9.09 13.21
CA ASN A 17 -24.11 7.72 12.91
C ASN A 17 -22.86 7.31 13.71
N HIS A 18 -22.57 8.00 14.82
CA HIS A 18 -21.44 7.70 15.72
C HIS A 18 -20.05 7.78 15.05
N VAL A 19 -19.92 8.56 13.97
CA VAL A 19 -18.64 8.87 13.36
C VAL A 19 -18.07 10.12 14.05
N PRO A 20 -16.86 10.06 14.65
CA PRO A 20 -16.26 11.21 15.31
C PRO A 20 -15.92 12.31 14.29
N VAL A 21 -16.30 13.54 14.60
CA VAL A 21 -16.04 14.72 13.76
C VAL A 21 -15.43 15.82 14.61
N TYR A 22 -14.32 16.37 14.13
CA TYR A 22 -13.62 17.50 14.74
C TYR A 22 -13.60 18.67 13.75
N LYS A 23 -13.55 19.90 14.27
CA LYS A 23 -13.49 21.12 13.46
C LYS A 23 -12.43 22.07 14.01
N LEU A 24 -11.81 22.81 13.12
CA LEU A 24 -10.89 23.90 13.43
C LEU A 24 -11.06 25.03 12.42
N VAL A 25 -10.59 26.22 12.77
CA VAL A 25 -10.44 27.35 11.85
C VAL A 25 -8.95 27.58 11.68
N GLN A 26 -8.47 27.50 10.44
CA GLN A 26 -7.07 27.80 10.12
C GLN A 26 -6.92 29.30 9.86
N LEU A 27 -6.05 29.96 10.61
CA LEU A 27 -5.68 31.37 10.45
C LEU A 27 -4.40 31.53 9.62
N PRO A 28 -4.11 32.73 9.09
CA PRO A 28 -2.88 32.99 8.36
C PRO A 28 -1.62 32.64 9.18
N GLY A 29 -0.71 31.88 8.58
CA GLY A 29 0.52 31.42 9.22
C GLY A 29 0.40 30.10 10.00
N GLU A 30 -0.80 29.52 10.09
CA GLU A 30 -1.01 28.23 10.77
C GLU A 30 -0.87 27.03 9.82
N PHE A 31 -0.40 25.91 10.39
CA PHE A 31 -0.32 24.62 9.71
C PHE A 31 -1.44 23.69 10.18
N VAL A 32 -2.02 22.95 9.24
CA VAL A 32 -2.99 21.88 9.52
C VAL A 32 -2.43 20.56 9.02
N GLY A 33 -2.16 19.63 9.93
CA GLY A 33 -1.73 18.27 9.61
C GLY A 33 -2.91 17.32 9.45
N THR A 34 -2.92 16.52 8.38
CA THR A 34 -3.90 15.44 8.20
C THR A 34 -3.21 14.08 8.29
N PHE A 35 -3.68 13.24 9.21
CA PHE A 35 -3.10 11.91 9.45
C PHE A 35 -3.59 10.88 8.43
N PRO A 36 -2.84 9.78 8.19
CA PRO A 36 -3.26 8.72 7.30
C PRO A 36 -4.68 8.23 7.59
N ARG A 37 -5.51 8.11 6.55
CA ARG A 37 -6.93 7.69 6.61
C ARG A 37 -7.87 8.66 7.33
N ALA A 38 -7.43 9.86 7.71
CA ALA A 38 -8.32 10.90 8.21
C ALA A 38 -9.05 11.59 7.05
N TYR A 39 -10.37 11.33 6.93
CA TYR A 39 -11.22 12.08 6.00
C TYR A 39 -11.35 13.52 6.47
N HIS A 40 -11.23 14.46 5.54
CA HIS A 40 -11.35 15.88 5.81
C HIS A 40 -12.14 16.57 4.69
N ALA A 41 -12.81 17.67 5.04
CA ALA A 41 -13.48 18.57 4.13
C ALA A 41 -13.16 20.00 4.57
N VAL A 42 -12.98 20.90 3.62
CA VAL A 42 -12.50 22.27 3.86
C VAL A 42 -13.37 23.24 3.07
N PHE A 43 -13.65 24.40 3.65
CA PHE A 43 -14.23 25.54 2.95
C PHE A 43 -13.58 26.83 3.43
N SER A 44 -13.52 27.84 2.56
CA SER A 44 -12.94 29.15 2.88
C SER A 44 -14.03 30.11 3.39
N HIS A 45 -13.72 30.86 4.44
CA HIS A 45 -14.61 31.92 4.98
C HIS A 45 -14.57 33.21 4.14
N GLY A 46 -13.61 33.33 3.21
CA GLY A 46 -13.38 34.50 2.37
C GLY A 46 -12.22 34.23 1.41
N PHE A 47 -11.72 35.28 0.75
CA PHE A 47 -10.54 35.17 -0.11
C PHE A 47 -9.31 34.76 0.71
N ASN A 48 -8.62 33.70 0.27
CA ASN A 48 -7.40 33.22 0.88
C ASN A 48 -6.47 32.55 -0.13
N CYS A 49 -5.26 32.27 0.30
CA CYS A 49 -4.28 31.47 -0.42
C CYS A 49 -3.69 30.45 0.57
N GLY A 50 -3.59 29.19 0.16
CA GLY A 50 -3.01 28.11 0.95
C GLY A 50 -2.25 27.14 0.06
N GLU A 51 -1.25 26.50 0.64
CA GLU A 51 -0.44 25.46 -0.01
C GLU A 51 -0.59 24.16 0.76
N ALA A 52 -0.59 23.02 0.06
CA ALA A 52 -0.71 21.70 0.66
C ALA A 52 0.25 20.72 -0.01
N VAL A 53 0.84 19.85 0.79
CA VAL A 53 1.75 18.79 0.33
C VAL A 53 1.45 17.49 1.07
N ASN A 54 1.59 16.37 0.36
CA ASN A 54 1.56 15.04 0.97
C ASN A 54 3.01 14.64 1.32
N PHE A 55 3.23 14.15 2.53
CA PHE A 55 4.52 13.60 2.95
C PHE A 55 4.33 12.22 3.58
N ALA A 56 5.40 11.41 3.57
CA ALA A 56 5.42 10.09 4.18
C ALA A 56 6.74 9.90 4.93
N ALA A 57 6.67 9.72 6.25
CA ALA A 57 7.79 9.32 7.08
C ALA A 57 7.81 7.78 7.25
N ARG A 58 8.82 7.21 7.93
CA ARG A 58 8.96 5.75 8.07
C ARG A 58 7.74 5.09 8.72
N ASP A 59 7.07 5.78 9.63
CA ASP A 59 5.84 5.32 10.29
C ASP A 59 4.62 5.21 9.35
N TRP A 60 4.72 5.72 8.12
CA TRP A 60 3.68 5.60 7.09
C TRP A 60 3.60 4.18 6.48
N PHE A 61 4.69 3.42 6.43
CA PHE A 61 4.73 2.13 5.69
C PHE A 61 3.65 1.11 6.09
N PRO A 62 3.26 0.94 7.37
CA PRO A 62 2.12 0.10 7.73
C PRO A 62 0.79 0.56 7.10
N PHE A 63 0.56 1.87 7.02
CA PHE A 63 -0.62 2.45 6.36
C PHE A 63 -0.55 2.30 4.85
N GLY A 64 0.64 2.50 4.26
CA GLY A 64 0.89 2.27 2.84
C GLY A 64 0.58 0.83 2.43
N GLY A 65 0.95 -0.16 3.25
CA GLY A 65 0.67 -1.58 2.99
C GLY A 65 -0.83 -1.88 3.02
N SER A 66 -1.52 -1.35 4.03
CA SER A 66 -2.99 -1.45 4.12
C SER A 66 -3.69 -0.79 2.93
N ALA A 67 -3.18 0.36 2.47
CA ALA A 67 -3.69 1.03 1.28
C ALA A 67 -3.46 0.17 0.03
N ASN A 68 -2.26 -0.37 -0.18
CA ASN A 68 -1.94 -1.23 -1.32
C ASN A 68 -2.89 -2.44 -1.42
N GLU A 69 -3.15 -3.13 -0.31
CA GLU A 69 -4.12 -4.22 -0.25
C GLU A 69 -5.54 -3.77 -0.63
N ARG A 70 -5.96 -2.59 -0.13
CA ARG A 70 -7.26 -2.01 -0.46
C ARG A 70 -7.38 -1.60 -1.92
N TYR A 71 -6.34 -1.02 -2.52
CA TYR A 71 -6.29 -0.70 -3.95
C TYR A 71 -6.47 -1.97 -4.79
N ALA A 72 -5.75 -3.04 -4.45
CA ALA A 72 -5.88 -4.34 -5.10
C ALA A 72 -7.29 -4.93 -4.97
N PHE A 73 -7.88 -4.89 -3.76
CA PHE A 73 -9.25 -5.35 -3.52
C PHE A 73 -10.28 -4.59 -4.36
N LEU A 74 -10.12 -3.27 -4.48
CA LEU A 74 -11.00 -2.41 -5.27
C LEU A 74 -10.67 -2.42 -6.77
N GLN A 75 -9.67 -3.21 -7.20
CA GLN A 75 -9.15 -3.23 -8.57
C GLN A 75 -8.76 -1.85 -9.09
N LYS A 76 -8.22 -1.01 -8.22
CA LYS A 76 -7.76 0.34 -8.52
C LYS A 76 -6.24 0.37 -8.64
N LYS A 77 -5.73 1.06 -9.66
CA LYS A 77 -4.30 1.30 -9.80
C LYS A 77 -3.82 2.16 -8.62
N PRO A 78 -2.80 1.72 -7.84
CA PRO A 78 -2.23 2.54 -6.79
C PRO A 78 -1.51 3.74 -7.41
N ILE A 79 -1.54 4.87 -6.70
CA ILE A 79 -0.80 6.09 -7.09
C ILE A 79 0.67 5.98 -6.69
N ILE A 80 0.93 5.29 -5.57
CA ILE A 80 2.27 5.14 -4.99
C ILE A 80 2.74 3.69 -5.19
N PRO A 81 3.92 3.44 -5.76
CA PRO A 81 4.50 2.10 -5.93
C PRO A 81 5.03 1.59 -4.58
N TYR A 82 4.11 1.15 -3.72
CA TYR A 82 4.39 0.82 -2.32
C TYR A 82 5.49 -0.22 -2.14
N GLU A 83 5.41 -1.33 -2.88
CA GLU A 83 6.36 -2.44 -2.75
C GLU A 83 7.79 -2.00 -3.13
N GLU A 84 7.92 -1.24 -4.22
CA GLU A 84 9.21 -0.69 -4.66
C GLU A 84 9.84 0.23 -3.61
N ILE A 85 9.07 1.20 -3.10
CA ILE A 85 9.58 2.16 -2.11
C ILE A 85 9.97 1.44 -0.82
N LEU A 86 9.16 0.47 -0.36
CA LEU A 86 9.46 -0.32 0.83
C LEU A 86 10.74 -1.15 0.66
N CYS A 87 10.89 -1.84 -0.47
CA CYS A 87 12.09 -2.61 -0.76
C CYS A 87 13.33 -1.73 -0.85
N LYS A 88 13.25 -0.57 -1.51
CA LYS A 88 14.35 0.39 -1.62
C LYS A 88 14.75 0.95 -0.26
N GLU A 89 13.80 1.36 0.58
CA GLU A 89 14.10 1.85 1.93
C GLU A 89 14.71 0.74 2.80
N ALA A 90 14.20 -0.50 2.71
CA ALA A 90 14.77 -1.63 3.43
C ALA A 90 16.22 -1.95 3.00
N MET A 91 16.52 -1.88 1.70
CA MET A 91 17.88 -2.01 1.17
C MET A 91 18.80 -0.90 1.69
N LEU A 92 18.33 0.35 1.73
CA LEU A 92 19.09 1.47 2.29
C LEU A 92 19.42 1.25 3.77
N LEU A 93 18.44 0.78 4.57
CA LEU A 93 18.67 0.45 5.98
C LEU A 93 19.66 -0.71 6.16
N SER A 94 19.65 -1.70 5.27
CA SER A 94 20.59 -2.82 5.30
C SER A 94 22.02 -2.43 4.89
N SER A 95 22.17 -1.38 4.07
CA SER A 95 23.48 -0.93 3.58
C SER A 95 24.27 -0.09 4.59
N LYS A 96 23.61 0.38 5.66
CA LYS A 96 24.26 1.11 6.76
C LYS A 96 25.19 0.18 7.55
N ASN A 97 26.50 0.38 7.39
CA ASN A 97 27.52 -0.36 8.15
C ASN A 97 27.33 -0.17 9.67
N PRO A 98 27.35 -1.24 10.49
CA PRO A 98 27.30 -1.16 11.94
C PRO A 98 28.68 -0.73 12.52
N LYS A 99 29.20 0.41 12.10
CA LYS A 99 30.43 1.01 12.66
C LYS A 99 30.20 2.46 13.04
N LYS A 100 29.79 2.67 14.29
CA LYS A 100 30.42 3.60 15.25
C LYS A 100 29.74 3.48 16.62
N ASP A 101 30.52 2.96 17.56
CA ASP A 101 30.64 3.34 18.97
C ASP A 101 29.49 4.12 19.63
N TYR A 102 28.94 3.50 20.68
CA TYR A 102 28.19 4.05 21.82
C TYR A 102 27.16 5.15 21.52
N THR A 103 25.89 4.76 21.43
CA THR A 103 24.70 5.30 22.13
C THR A 103 23.44 4.70 21.48
N CYS A 104 22.34 4.60 22.22
CA CYS A 104 21.04 4.10 21.74
C CYS A 104 20.72 4.72 20.37
N ASP A 105 20.56 3.92 19.31
CA ASP A 105 20.15 4.42 17.99
C ASP A 105 18.77 5.08 18.14
N PRO A 106 18.67 6.42 18.10
CA PRO A 106 17.40 7.12 18.33
C PRO A 106 16.37 6.79 17.23
N ASP A 107 16.83 6.25 16.10
CA ASP A 107 16.02 5.80 14.97
C ASP A 107 15.71 4.29 15.02
N ALA A 108 16.21 3.53 16.00
CA ALA A 108 15.98 2.09 16.08
C ALA A 108 14.47 1.76 16.11
N ASP A 109 13.73 2.55 16.88
CA ASP A 109 12.27 2.44 16.97
C ASP A 109 11.57 2.83 15.67
N PHE A 110 12.14 3.72 14.87
CA PHE A 110 11.56 4.11 13.58
C PHE A 110 11.89 3.11 12.47
N ASN A 111 13.05 2.44 12.56
CA ASN A 111 13.45 1.39 11.63
C ASN A 111 12.48 0.21 11.64
N ARG A 112 11.81 -0.07 12.77
CA ARG A 112 10.78 -1.13 12.86
C ARG A 112 9.61 -0.90 11.90
N PHE A 113 9.28 0.36 11.61
CA PHE A 113 8.19 0.69 10.69
C PHE A 113 8.54 0.40 9.23
N VAL A 114 9.81 0.19 8.90
CA VAL A 114 10.24 -0.32 7.59
C VAL A 114 10.45 -1.83 7.65
N LYS A 115 11.26 -2.30 8.62
CA LYS A 115 11.65 -3.71 8.75
C LYS A 115 10.45 -4.64 8.93
N GLY A 116 9.48 -4.26 9.76
CA GLY A 116 8.27 -5.05 10.02
C GLY A 116 7.42 -5.24 8.76
N PRO A 117 6.96 -4.17 8.10
CA PRO A 117 6.23 -4.28 6.84
C PRO A 117 7.03 -4.98 5.73
N PHE A 118 8.34 -4.75 5.62
CA PHE A 118 9.19 -5.44 4.65
C PHE A 118 9.22 -6.95 4.89
N ALA A 119 9.51 -7.39 6.13
CA ALA A 119 9.51 -8.81 6.46
C ALA A 119 8.14 -9.44 6.21
N SER A 120 7.05 -8.75 6.59
CA SER A 120 5.68 -9.22 6.32
C SER A 120 5.40 -9.35 4.81
N LEU A 121 5.88 -8.41 3.99
CA LEU A 121 5.75 -8.46 2.54
C LEU A 121 6.48 -9.69 1.98
N ILE A 122 7.75 -9.89 2.35
CA ILE A 122 8.55 -11.02 1.86
C ILE A 122 7.92 -12.36 2.28
N HIS A 123 7.51 -12.52 3.54
CA HIS A 123 6.81 -13.74 3.98
C HIS A 123 5.53 -14.01 3.19
N LYS A 124 4.70 -12.98 2.93
CA LYS A 124 3.50 -13.14 2.09
C LYS A 124 3.85 -13.62 0.67
N TYR A 125 4.94 -13.11 0.10
CA TYR A 125 5.42 -13.53 -1.22
C TYR A 125 5.94 -14.96 -1.21
N ASP A 126 6.72 -15.36 -0.21
CA ASP A 126 7.25 -16.71 -0.09
C ASP A 126 6.13 -17.75 0.09
N ASP A 127 5.14 -17.45 0.93
CA ASP A 127 3.95 -18.30 1.12
C ASP A 127 3.15 -18.43 -0.19
N ALA A 128 2.92 -17.31 -0.87
CA ALA A 128 2.22 -17.25 -2.14
C ALA A 128 2.90 -18.08 -3.24
N ILE A 129 4.20 -17.88 -3.40
CA ILE A 129 5.02 -18.57 -4.39
C ILE A 129 5.09 -20.06 -4.08
N SER A 130 5.28 -20.44 -2.82
CA SER A 130 5.31 -21.85 -2.38
C SER A 130 3.98 -22.54 -2.66
N TYR A 131 2.86 -21.86 -2.38
CA TYR A 131 1.54 -22.37 -2.69
C TYR A 131 1.35 -22.57 -4.20
N LEU A 132 1.65 -21.57 -5.02
CA LEU A 132 1.54 -21.66 -6.48
C LEU A 132 2.42 -22.77 -7.07
N LYS A 133 3.65 -22.94 -6.59
CA LYS A 133 4.55 -24.03 -7.03
C LYS A 133 4.07 -25.42 -6.60
N SER A 134 3.33 -25.52 -5.50
CA SER A 134 2.74 -26.80 -5.08
C SER A 134 1.55 -27.21 -5.95
N LEU A 135 0.87 -26.22 -6.54
CA LEU A 135 -0.21 -26.39 -7.50
C LEU A 135 0.30 -26.72 -8.91
N ASP A 136 1.29 -25.98 -9.39
CA ASP A 136 1.92 -26.21 -10.68
C ASP A 136 3.39 -25.78 -10.66
N ARG A 137 4.29 -26.75 -10.84
CA ARG A 137 5.74 -26.53 -10.85
C ARG A 137 6.23 -25.85 -12.14
N SER A 138 5.41 -25.80 -13.19
CA SER A 138 5.76 -25.22 -14.49
C SER A 138 5.49 -23.71 -14.58
N LEU A 139 4.84 -23.11 -13.57
CA LEU A 139 4.57 -21.68 -13.52
C LEU A 139 5.86 -20.85 -13.55
N SER A 140 5.98 -19.97 -14.56
CA SER A 140 7.07 -19.00 -14.63
C SER A 140 6.80 -17.81 -13.69
N ILE A 141 7.44 -17.83 -12.53
CA ILE A 141 7.44 -16.73 -11.56
C ILE A 141 8.68 -15.89 -11.81
N LEU A 142 8.48 -14.62 -12.15
CA LEU A 142 9.53 -13.65 -12.35
C LEU A 142 9.67 -12.82 -11.07
N SER A 143 10.87 -12.82 -10.50
CA SER A 143 11.24 -11.98 -9.37
C SER A 143 12.21 -10.89 -9.79
N ASN A 144 12.22 -9.78 -9.05
CA ASN A 144 13.25 -8.74 -9.15
C ASN A 144 13.34 -8.07 -10.53
N SER A 145 12.20 -7.61 -11.07
CA SER A 145 12.21 -6.76 -12.26
C SER A 145 12.83 -5.40 -11.92
N LYS A 146 13.60 -4.82 -12.85
CA LYS A 146 14.15 -3.45 -12.68
C LYS A 146 13.06 -2.40 -12.47
N GLU A 147 11.85 -2.70 -12.94
CA GLU A 147 10.68 -1.83 -12.91
C GLU A 147 9.49 -2.61 -12.36
N SER A 148 8.56 -1.92 -11.72
CA SER A 148 7.33 -2.53 -11.25
C SER A 148 6.38 -2.88 -12.40
N VAL A 149 5.56 -3.90 -12.18
CA VAL A 149 4.63 -4.41 -13.18
C VAL A 149 3.20 -4.40 -12.64
N SER A 150 2.25 -3.89 -13.43
CA SER A 150 0.85 -3.83 -12.99
C SER A 150 0.10 -5.14 -13.26
N CYS A 151 -0.51 -5.71 -12.23
CA CYS A 151 -1.33 -6.90 -12.38
C CYS A 151 -2.58 -6.61 -13.23
N SER A 152 -2.83 -7.45 -14.24
CA SER A 152 -3.98 -7.33 -15.13
C SER A 152 -5.34 -7.46 -14.44
N ILE A 153 -5.41 -8.23 -13.35
CA ILE A 153 -6.65 -8.52 -12.60
C ILE A 153 -6.92 -7.47 -11.52
N CYS A 154 -6.07 -7.40 -10.47
CA CYS A 154 -6.32 -6.50 -9.33
C CYS A 154 -5.68 -5.12 -9.44
N LYS A 155 -4.92 -4.85 -10.51
CA LYS A 155 -4.18 -3.59 -10.71
C LYS A 155 -3.10 -3.30 -9.65
N ARG A 156 -2.78 -4.26 -8.77
CA ARG A 156 -1.64 -4.18 -7.86
C ARG A 156 -0.36 -3.92 -8.65
N ASP A 157 0.44 -3.00 -8.16
CA ASP A 157 1.82 -2.78 -8.59
C ASP A 157 2.70 -3.87 -7.95
N CYS A 158 3.29 -4.72 -8.79
CA CYS A 158 4.08 -5.89 -8.39
C CYS A 158 5.55 -5.59 -8.63
N TYR A 159 6.28 -5.34 -7.54
CA TYR A 159 7.71 -5.08 -7.60
C TYR A 159 8.54 -6.31 -7.22
N VAL A 160 8.09 -7.06 -6.20
CA VAL A 160 8.86 -8.20 -5.68
C VAL A 160 8.84 -9.37 -6.65
N ALA A 161 7.64 -9.80 -7.06
CA ALA A 161 7.45 -10.88 -8.02
C ALA A 161 6.07 -10.83 -8.69
N HIS A 162 5.96 -11.48 -9.84
CA HIS A 162 4.70 -11.71 -10.55
C HIS A 162 4.76 -13.04 -11.32
N VAL A 163 3.58 -13.52 -11.71
CA VAL A 163 3.40 -14.70 -12.56
C VAL A 163 3.31 -14.24 -14.01
N ASN A 164 4.11 -14.87 -14.87
CA ASN A 164 3.92 -14.85 -16.31
C ASN A 164 3.33 -16.19 -16.74
N CYS A 165 2.40 -16.20 -17.69
CA CYS A 165 1.76 -17.41 -18.18
C CYS A 165 1.71 -17.36 -19.69
N ASN A 166 2.15 -18.41 -20.38
CA ASN A 166 2.12 -18.46 -21.85
C ASN A 166 0.71 -18.30 -22.44
N CYS A 167 -0.35 -18.52 -21.64
CA CYS A 167 -1.73 -18.32 -22.04
C CYS A 167 -2.19 -16.85 -22.03
N ARG A 168 -1.46 -15.94 -21.37
CA ARG A 168 -1.85 -14.53 -21.21
C ARG A 168 -0.65 -13.62 -21.39
N VAL A 169 -0.82 -12.61 -22.23
CA VAL A 169 0.21 -11.60 -22.48
C VAL A 169 0.45 -10.73 -21.23
N ASP A 170 -0.59 -10.51 -20.42
CA ASP A 170 -0.52 -9.58 -19.30
C ASP A 170 -0.13 -10.25 -17.97
N PRO A 171 0.77 -9.61 -17.19
CA PRO A 171 1.29 -10.12 -15.93
C PRO A 171 0.22 -10.19 -14.82
N ILE A 172 0.36 -11.17 -13.93
CA ILE A 172 -0.58 -11.43 -12.83
C ILE A 172 0.19 -11.45 -11.49
N CYS A 173 -0.32 -10.81 -10.45
CA CYS A 173 0.32 -10.88 -9.13
C CYS A 173 0.21 -12.29 -8.52
N VAL A 174 1.19 -12.67 -7.70
CA VAL A 174 1.24 -14.00 -7.04
C VAL A 174 0.10 -14.23 -6.04
N PHE A 175 -0.64 -13.19 -5.66
CA PHE A 175 -1.71 -13.26 -4.68
C PHE A 175 -3.05 -13.72 -5.28
N HIS A 176 -3.11 -13.95 -6.60
CA HIS A 176 -4.25 -14.58 -7.24
C HIS A 176 -4.14 -16.10 -7.20
N GLY A 177 -5.24 -16.76 -6.81
CA GLY A 177 -5.31 -18.22 -6.71
C GLY A 177 -5.06 -18.78 -5.30
N ILE A 178 -4.59 -17.97 -4.35
CA ILE A 178 -4.41 -18.38 -2.95
C ILE A 178 -5.76 -18.30 -2.22
N PRO A 179 -6.23 -19.39 -1.58
CA PRO A 179 -7.40 -19.36 -0.72
C PRO A 179 -7.08 -18.57 0.55
N THR A 180 -7.20 -17.26 0.47
CA THR A 180 -7.25 -16.40 1.66
C THR A 180 -8.72 -16.28 2.08
N ARG A 181 -8.99 -16.08 3.39
CA ARG A 181 -10.34 -16.03 3.99
C ARG A 181 -11.35 -15.10 3.30
N ASN A 182 -10.92 -14.22 2.39
CA ASN A 182 -11.76 -13.22 1.71
C ASN A 182 -11.71 -13.25 0.17
N TYR A 183 -11.03 -14.21 -0.49
CA TYR A 183 -10.93 -14.24 -1.96
C TYR A 183 -11.37 -15.60 -2.54
N PHE A 184 -12.67 -15.86 -2.53
CA PHE A 184 -13.27 -17.08 -3.12
C PHE A 184 -13.48 -17.03 -4.65
N LEU A 185 -13.02 -15.99 -5.35
CA LEU A 185 -13.46 -15.74 -6.74
C LEU A 185 -12.47 -16.09 -7.86
N LEU A 186 -11.28 -16.65 -7.58
CA LEU A 186 -10.26 -16.85 -8.64
C LEU A 186 -9.67 -18.25 -8.80
N THR A 187 -10.15 -19.25 -8.07
CA THR A 187 -9.74 -20.65 -8.28
C THR A 187 -10.18 -21.24 -9.63
N ARG A 188 -10.94 -20.51 -10.46
CA ARG A 188 -11.36 -20.97 -11.80
C ARG A 188 -10.72 -20.27 -12.99
N LEU A 189 -9.99 -19.16 -12.80
CA LEU A 189 -9.44 -18.38 -13.92
C LEU A 189 -7.98 -18.70 -14.26
N LEU A 190 -7.20 -19.23 -13.31
CA LEU A 190 -5.84 -19.71 -13.56
C LEU A 190 -5.78 -21.14 -14.10
N TRP A 191 -6.89 -21.89 -14.00
CA TRP A 191 -6.97 -23.33 -14.30
C TRP A 191 -7.84 -23.67 -15.52
N LYS A 192 -8.02 -22.70 -16.42
CA LYS A 192 -8.51 -22.95 -17.79
C LYS A 192 -7.36 -22.92 -18.82
N CYS A 193 -6.13 -22.93 -18.31
CA CYS A 193 -5.01 -23.66 -18.89
C CYS A 193 -4.90 -24.95 -18.03
#